data_AF-A0A2M6VU58-F1
#
_entry.id   AF-A0A2M6VU58-F1
#
_cell.length_a   1.000
_cell.length_b   1.000
_cell.length_c   1.000
_cell.angle_alpha   90.00
_cell.angle_beta   90.00
_cell.angle_gamma   90.00
#
_symmetry.space_group_name_H-M   'P 1'
#
loop_
_entity.id
_entity.type
_entity.pdbx_description
1 polymer ?
#
loop_
_entity_poly.entity_id
_entity_poly.type
_entity_poly.pdbx_seq_one_letter_code
_entity_poly.pdbx_strand_id
1 'polypeptide(L)'
;MPNLIQIKRSATTATPPTLAVGELAWSEVSKTLFIGESGSVVTAAAGSGVFAKKADSFAVSGDATGTGTLSGGVVLALAASGVTAGSYSNVTVDAKGRVTGGSNPGYLTANQNITVSGDATGSGTTAIALTLTSSGVTAGTYNNGTTAITPFTVDAKGRITATGAAVTLTPAWSSVTGKPTTLSGYGITDALALAGGTLTGALTLAADPTNALHAATKQYVDNAITGLDFKASVRATTTANITLSGIQTIDGVVLVAGDRVLVKDQTAGAQNGLYIAAAGAWARSADADNSPGGELTSGLYVFVEEGTSYADSGWVLATNGAITLGTTALTFQQFNGLGQLTAGTGLTKSGNTLSITASGVTAGTYSSMTVDVTGRVTAGTNPGYITANQNITVSGDVTGSGTTSMALTLAASGVTAGTYNNSATAVSPITVDAKGRVTAIGTAVTVTPAWTSVSGKPTTLSGFGITDALSTSATIDGGSF
;
A
#
# COMPACT_ATOMS: atom_id res chain seq x y z
N MET A 1 -149.11 62.61 43.09
CA MET A 1 -149.89 61.38 42.84
C MET A 1 -148.96 60.39 42.16
N PRO A 2 -148.81 59.11 42.58
CA PRO A 2 -147.94 58.14 41.92
C PRO A 2 -148.45 57.81 40.51
N ASN A 3 -147.53 57.78 39.53
CA ASN A 3 -147.82 57.61 38.11
C ASN A 3 -148.21 56.16 37.78
N LEU A 4 -149.46 55.81 38.03
CA LEU A 4 -150.04 54.55 37.57
C LEU A 4 -150.19 54.59 36.04
N ILE A 5 -149.47 53.73 35.31
CA ILE A 5 -149.66 53.59 33.86
C ILE A 5 -150.88 52.70 33.64
N GLN A 6 -151.96 53.30 33.18
CA GLN A 6 -153.15 52.58 32.77
C GLN A 6 -153.10 52.31 31.27
N ILE A 7 -153.21 51.04 30.90
CA ILE A 7 -153.29 50.62 29.51
C ILE A 7 -154.77 50.42 29.20
N LYS A 8 -155.27 51.18 28.23
CA LYS A 8 -156.64 50.99 27.74
C LYS A 8 -156.73 49.64 27.04
N ARG A 9 -157.86 48.97 27.15
CA ARG A 9 -158.10 47.70 26.47
C ARG A 9 -159.28 47.85 25.53
N SER A 10 -159.09 47.45 24.28
CA SER A 10 -160.17 47.30 23.31
C SER A 10 -160.34 45.82 22.97
N ALA A 11 -161.54 45.30 23.23
CA ALA A 11 -161.91 43.94 22.82
C ALA A 11 -162.65 43.90 21.48
N THR A 12 -163.03 45.05 20.91
CA THR A 12 -163.90 45.14 19.73
C THR A 12 -163.23 45.77 18.52
N THR A 13 -162.16 46.56 18.68
CA THR A 13 -161.46 47.21 17.56
C THR A 13 -160.02 46.69 17.43
N ALA A 14 -159.60 46.36 16.20
CA ALA A 14 -158.23 45.93 15.89
C ALA A 14 -157.21 47.05 16.11
N THR A 15 -157.61 48.30 15.86
CA THR A 15 -156.84 49.50 16.18
C THR A 15 -157.75 50.44 16.97
N PRO A 16 -157.32 50.99 18.11
CA PRO A 16 -158.08 52.01 18.84
C PRO A 16 -158.34 53.23 17.94
N PRO A 17 -159.58 53.75 17.87
CA PRO A 17 -159.91 54.82 16.93
C PRO A 17 -159.24 56.16 17.27
N THR A 18 -158.99 56.42 18.56
CA THR A 18 -158.22 57.56 19.06
C THR A 18 -157.49 57.17 20.35
N LEU A 19 -156.28 57.70 20.54
CA LEU A 19 -155.54 57.69 21.81
C LEU A 19 -154.89 59.05 21.98
N ALA A 20 -154.84 59.56 23.22
CA ALA A 20 -154.04 60.74 23.51
C ALA A 20 -152.55 60.38 23.44
N VAL A 21 -151.69 61.37 23.19
CA VAL A 21 -150.24 61.17 23.13
C VAL A 21 -149.73 60.51 24.41
N GLY A 22 -149.00 59.40 24.27
CA GLY A 22 -148.46 58.61 25.38
C GLY A 22 -149.46 57.67 26.05
N GLU A 23 -150.74 57.68 25.68
CA GLU A 23 -151.67 56.64 26.12
C GLU A 23 -151.37 55.32 25.41
N LEU A 24 -151.28 54.26 26.21
CA LEU A 24 -151.11 52.91 25.70
C LEU A 24 -152.46 52.24 25.62
N ALA A 25 -152.67 51.47 24.56
CA ALA A 25 -153.83 50.62 24.44
C ALA A 25 -153.50 49.28 23.83
N TRP A 26 -153.97 48.22 24.47
CA TRP A 26 -153.89 46.87 23.94
C TRP A 26 -155.17 46.56 23.18
N SER A 27 -155.06 46.16 21.91
CA SER A 27 -156.15 45.54 21.19
C SER A 27 -156.04 44.02 21.32
N GLU A 28 -157.08 43.42 21.89
CA GLU A 28 -157.17 41.95 21.91
C GLU A 28 -157.53 41.36 20.56
N VAL A 29 -158.05 42.17 19.64
CA VAL A 29 -158.41 41.73 18.29
C VAL A 29 -157.16 41.59 17.43
N SER A 30 -156.30 42.61 17.37
CA SER A 30 -155.07 42.54 16.57
C SER A 30 -153.87 41.93 17.31
N LYS A 31 -154.00 41.66 18.62
CA LYS A 31 -152.90 41.22 19.49
C LYS A 31 -151.72 42.17 19.43
N THR A 32 -152.03 43.46 19.39
CA THR A 32 -151.06 44.52 19.22
C THR A 32 -151.21 45.55 20.34
N LEU A 33 -150.09 45.94 20.91
CA LEU A 33 -149.99 47.07 21.82
C LEU A 33 -149.80 48.31 20.97
N PHE A 34 -150.66 49.29 21.17
CA PHE A 34 -150.61 50.57 20.50
C PHE A 34 -150.22 51.67 21.47
N ILE A 35 -149.62 52.73 20.94
CA ILE A 35 -149.37 53.97 21.65
C ILE A 35 -149.98 55.13 20.85
N GLY A 36 -150.61 56.08 21.56
CA GLY A 36 -151.04 57.33 20.97
C GLY A 36 -149.83 58.24 20.74
N GLU A 37 -149.76 58.84 19.56
CA GLU A 37 -148.72 59.79 19.17
C GLU A 37 -149.33 61.15 18.83
N SER A 38 -148.46 62.17 18.73
CA SER A 38 -148.88 63.54 18.40
C SER A 38 -149.66 63.58 17.07
N GLY A 39 -150.71 64.41 16.99
CA GLY A 39 -151.55 64.51 15.80
C GLY A 39 -152.67 63.47 15.72
N SER A 40 -153.04 62.85 16.85
CA SER A 40 -154.09 61.81 16.94
C SER A 40 -153.76 60.53 16.17
N VAL A 41 -152.47 60.22 16.01
CA VAL A 41 -151.99 58.99 15.36
C VAL A 41 -151.92 57.85 16.38
N VAL A 42 -152.33 56.64 15.99
CA VAL A 42 -152.24 55.44 16.83
C VAL A 42 -151.29 54.45 16.16
N THR A 43 -150.12 54.23 16.76
CA THR A 43 -149.05 53.40 16.19
C THR A 43 -148.97 52.06 16.90
N ALA A 44 -148.81 50.98 16.14
CA ALA A 44 -148.51 49.67 16.69
C ALA A 44 -147.09 49.65 17.28
N ALA A 45 -146.97 49.61 18.59
CA ALA A 45 -145.69 49.54 19.29
C ALA A 45 -145.11 48.10 19.30
N ALA A 46 -145.98 47.08 19.34
CA ALA A 46 -145.58 45.68 19.21
C ALA A 46 -146.78 44.79 18.85
N GLY A 47 -146.60 43.82 17.95
CA GLY A 47 -147.63 42.88 17.49
C GLY A 47 -147.37 41.42 17.86
N SER A 48 -148.28 40.53 17.43
CA SER A 48 -148.16 39.09 17.65
C SER A 48 -146.82 38.52 17.14
N GLY A 49 -146.03 37.89 18.02
CA GLY A 49 -144.77 37.22 17.70
C GLY A 49 -143.47 37.96 18.04
N VAL A 50 -143.53 39.21 18.53
CA VAL A 50 -142.33 40.01 18.88
C VAL A 50 -141.81 39.71 20.30
N PHE A 51 -142.59 39.01 21.13
CA PHE A 51 -142.17 38.60 22.47
C PHE A 51 -141.94 37.09 22.52
N ALA A 52 -140.68 36.66 22.68
CA ALA A 52 -140.36 35.28 23.03
C ALA A 52 -140.75 35.03 24.49
N LYS A 53 -141.45 33.93 24.74
CA LYS A 53 -141.79 33.50 26.11
C LYS A 53 -140.61 32.78 26.72
N LYS A 54 -140.55 32.74 28.06
CA LYS A 54 -139.50 32.02 28.84
C LYS A 54 -139.31 30.54 28.44
N ALA A 55 -140.27 29.95 27.72
CA ALA A 55 -140.25 28.53 27.33
C ALA A 55 -139.94 28.30 25.83
N ASP A 56 -139.63 29.34 25.05
CA ASP A 56 -139.34 29.16 23.62
C ASP A 56 -137.87 28.71 23.44
N SER A 57 -137.65 27.58 22.77
CA SER A 57 -136.30 27.09 22.42
C SER A 57 -135.78 27.76 21.16
N PHE A 58 -134.59 28.37 21.23
CA PHE A 58 -133.87 28.92 20.09
C PHE A 58 -132.79 27.94 19.62
N ALA A 59 -132.96 27.35 18.44
CA ALA A 59 -132.00 26.43 17.84
C ALA A 59 -131.34 27.07 16.60
N VAL A 60 -130.02 26.95 16.50
CA VAL A 60 -129.26 27.30 15.30
C VAL A 60 -128.77 26.00 14.67
N SER A 61 -129.07 25.77 13.39
CA SER A 61 -128.61 24.60 12.63
C SER A 61 -127.73 25.03 11.46
N GLY A 62 -126.53 24.44 11.34
CA GLY A 62 -125.58 24.71 10.25
C GLY A 62 -124.33 25.46 10.71
N ASP A 63 -123.60 26.04 9.74
CA ASP A 63 -122.41 26.82 9.99
C ASP A 63 -122.81 28.14 10.68
N ALA A 64 -122.29 28.41 11.87
CA ALA A 64 -122.65 29.59 12.66
C ALA A 64 -121.62 30.72 12.42
N THR A 65 -122.03 31.80 11.76
CA THR A 65 -121.26 33.03 11.66
C THR A 65 -122.12 34.19 12.18
N GLY A 66 -121.67 34.86 13.25
CA GLY A 66 -122.43 35.95 13.86
C GLY A 66 -121.61 36.73 14.88
N THR A 67 -121.87 38.03 15.01
CA THR A 67 -121.09 39.00 15.81
C THR A 67 -121.88 39.58 17.00
N GLY A 68 -122.69 38.75 17.69
CA GLY A 68 -123.49 39.15 18.86
C GLY A 68 -123.13 38.41 20.15
N THR A 69 -123.19 39.10 21.30
CA THR A 69 -122.96 38.52 22.63
C THR A 69 -124.25 37.88 23.18
N LEU A 70 -124.26 36.56 23.33
CA LEU A 70 -125.31 35.80 24.01
C LEU A 70 -124.88 35.55 25.47
N SER A 71 -125.72 35.89 26.46
CA SER A 71 -125.35 35.77 27.90
C SER A 71 -125.43 34.35 28.47
N GLY A 72 -125.90 33.37 27.69
CA GLY A 72 -125.80 31.94 28.01
C GLY A 72 -124.80 31.28 27.07
N GLY A 73 -123.71 30.72 27.60
CA GLY A 73 -122.66 30.10 26.80
C GLY A 73 -123.21 29.03 25.85
N VAL A 74 -122.91 29.16 24.56
CA VAL A 74 -123.21 28.14 23.54
C VAL A 74 -121.95 27.30 23.34
N VAL A 75 -122.04 26.00 23.60
CA VAL A 75 -120.96 25.06 23.25
C VAL A 75 -121.17 24.63 21.81
N LEU A 76 -120.30 25.09 20.90
CA LEU A 76 -120.24 24.58 19.54
C LEU A 76 -119.23 23.43 19.49
N ALA A 77 -119.72 22.20 19.38
CA ALA A 77 -118.86 21.04 19.11
C ALA A 77 -118.66 20.89 17.59
N LEU A 78 -117.42 20.85 17.12
CA LEU A 78 -117.14 20.45 15.75
C LEU A 78 -117.49 18.97 15.57
N ALA A 79 -118.08 18.63 14.42
CA ALA A 79 -118.30 17.23 14.05
C ALA A 79 -116.95 16.50 13.94
N ALA A 80 -116.89 15.26 14.44
CA ALA A 80 -115.69 14.43 14.34
C ALA A 80 -115.20 14.36 12.88
N SER A 81 -113.90 14.56 12.66
CA SER A 81 -113.26 14.44 11.35
C SER A 81 -113.30 13.02 10.80
N GLY A 82 -113.45 12.02 11.68
CA GLY A 82 -113.32 10.60 11.34
C GLY A 82 -111.87 10.12 11.19
N VAL A 83 -110.89 11.02 11.34
CA VAL A 83 -109.45 10.70 11.25
C VAL A 83 -108.86 10.56 12.65
N THR A 84 -108.14 9.47 12.90
CA THR A 84 -107.41 9.26 14.15
C THR A 84 -106.37 10.37 14.38
N ALA A 85 -106.19 10.81 15.62
CA ALA A 85 -105.18 11.82 15.95
C ALA A 85 -103.76 11.29 15.67
N GLY A 86 -102.96 12.03 14.91
CA GLY A 86 -101.59 11.65 14.58
C GLY A 86 -100.91 12.62 13.61
N SER A 87 -99.63 12.38 13.32
CA SER A 87 -98.88 13.10 12.28
C SER A 87 -98.99 12.39 10.95
N TYR A 88 -99.50 13.09 9.94
CA TYR A 88 -99.67 12.58 8.59
C TYR A 88 -98.89 13.43 7.58
N SER A 89 -98.14 12.78 6.70
CA SER A 89 -97.39 13.40 5.60
C SER A 89 -98.31 13.86 4.47
N ASN A 90 -99.51 13.26 4.37
CA ASN A 90 -100.52 13.64 3.40
C ASN A 90 -101.91 13.59 4.03
N VAL A 91 -102.73 14.62 3.81
CA VAL A 91 -104.11 14.71 4.31
C VAL A 91 -105.09 14.92 3.17
N THR A 92 -106.26 14.32 3.29
CA THR A 92 -107.41 14.57 2.41
C THR A 92 -108.42 15.41 3.17
N VAL A 93 -108.97 16.45 2.53
CA VAL A 93 -109.98 17.33 3.13
C VAL A 93 -111.29 17.28 2.36
N ASP A 94 -112.42 17.49 3.04
CA ASP A 94 -113.71 17.71 2.37
C ASP A 94 -113.80 19.10 1.74
N ALA A 95 -114.90 19.37 1.02
CA ALA A 95 -115.14 20.65 0.35
C ALA A 95 -115.20 21.86 1.31
N LYS A 96 -115.32 21.62 2.63
CA LYS A 96 -115.29 22.64 3.68
C LYS A 96 -113.91 22.76 4.36
N GLY A 97 -112.90 22.01 3.89
CA GLY A 97 -111.53 22.05 4.41
C GLY A 97 -111.30 21.20 5.66
N ARG A 98 -112.28 20.40 6.11
CA ARG A 98 -112.08 19.49 7.25
C ARG A 98 -111.33 18.25 6.79
N VAL A 99 -110.30 17.86 7.54
CA VAL A 99 -109.52 16.64 7.25
C VAL A 99 -110.43 15.42 7.40
N THR A 100 -110.52 14.60 6.35
CA THR A 100 -111.35 13.38 6.28
C THR A 100 -110.52 12.12 6.04
N GLY A 101 -109.22 12.24 5.77
CA GLY A 101 -108.28 11.13 5.72
C GLY A 101 -106.83 11.59 5.94
N GLY A 102 -105.98 10.70 6.46
CA GLY A 102 -104.54 10.94 6.62
C GLY A 102 -103.74 9.70 6.24
N SER A 103 -102.62 9.87 5.53
CA SER A 103 -101.72 8.76 5.15
C SER A 103 -100.25 9.17 5.20
N ASN A 104 -99.38 8.18 5.49
CA ASN A 104 -97.91 8.27 5.43
C ASN A 104 -97.42 7.29 4.37
N PRO A 105 -97.54 7.60 3.06
CA PRO A 105 -97.06 6.69 2.04
C PRO A 105 -95.55 6.50 2.18
N GLY A 106 -95.08 5.25 2.13
CA GLY A 106 -93.66 4.96 2.00
C GLY A 106 -93.13 5.47 0.66
N TYR A 107 -91.85 5.81 0.56
CA TYR A 107 -91.26 6.36 -0.67
C TYR A 107 -91.35 5.43 -1.90
N LEU A 108 -91.70 4.15 -1.70
CA LEU A 108 -91.98 3.17 -2.73
C LEU A 108 -93.34 2.53 -2.43
N THR A 109 -94.38 2.93 -3.15
CA THR A 109 -95.76 2.48 -2.93
C THR A 109 -96.24 1.39 -3.89
N ALA A 110 -95.41 1.02 -4.88
CA ALA A 110 -95.67 -0.04 -5.85
C ALA A 110 -94.34 -0.56 -6.46
N ASN A 111 -94.41 -1.60 -7.29
CA ASN A 111 -93.28 -2.01 -8.14
C ASN A 111 -92.94 -0.88 -9.10
N GLN A 112 -91.78 -0.25 -8.90
CA GLN A 112 -91.27 0.85 -9.71
C GLN A 112 -89.83 0.49 -10.09
N ASN A 113 -89.40 0.83 -11.31
CA ASN A 113 -87.99 0.66 -11.66
C ASN A 113 -87.16 1.66 -10.86
N ILE A 114 -86.27 1.15 -10.01
CA ILE A 114 -85.29 1.95 -9.26
C ILE A 114 -83.95 1.84 -9.97
N THR A 115 -83.51 2.92 -10.61
CA THR A 115 -82.19 3.00 -11.24
C THR A 115 -81.18 3.59 -10.27
N VAL A 116 -80.13 2.84 -9.93
CA VAL A 116 -78.96 3.36 -9.18
C VAL A 116 -77.86 3.67 -10.18
N SER A 117 -77.53 4.94 -10.38
CA SER A 117 -76.62 5.41 -11.44
C SER A 117 -75.18 5.69 -10.99
N GLY A 118 -74.83 5.33 -9.76
CA GLY A 118 -73.49 5.52 -9.18
C GLY A 118 -73.17 4.50 -8.09
N ASP A 119 -72.23 4.84 -7.21
CA ASP A 119 -71.85 3.99 -6.09
C ASP A 119 -73.00 3.88 -5.08
N ALA A 120 -73.39 2.65 -4.76
CA ALA A 120 -74.37 2.39 -3.72
C ALA A 120 -73.65 2.38 -2.36
N THR A 121 -73.90 3.40 -1.54
CA THR A 121 -73.53 3.41 -0.12
C THR A 121 -74.80 3.59 0.71
N GLY A 122 -74.84 3.06 1.93
CA GLY A 122 -76.03 3.15 2.76
C GLY A 122 -75.72 3.02 4.25
N SER A 123 -76.47 3.77 5.06
CA SER A 123 -76.58 3.56 6.51
C SER A 123 -78.05 3.68 6.91
N GLY A 124 -78.55 2.77 7.74
CA GLY A 124 -79.96 2.65 8.11
C GLY A 124 -80.35 1.23 8.54
N THR A 125 -81.55 1.05 9.08
CA THR A 125 -82.06 -0.24 9.60
C THR A 125 -82.68 -1.15 8.54
N THR A 126 -82.77 -0.68 7.28
CA THR A 126 -83.31 -1.42 6.13
C THR A 126 -82.24 -1.58 5.05
N ALA A 127 -82.10 -2.78 4.46
CA ALA A 127 -81.12 -3.07 3.42
C ALA A 127 -81.77 -3.27 2.05
N ILE A 128 -81.14 -2.73 1.00
CA ILE A 128 -81.39 -3.14 -0.39
C ILE A 128 -80.23 -4.07 -0.77
N ALA A 129 -80.51 -5.34 -1.04
CA ALA A 129 -79.49 -6.28 -1.46
C ALA A 129 -79.06 -5.96 -2.91
N LEU A 130 -77.80 -5.56 -3.08
CA LEU A 130 -77.17 -5.44 -4.40
C LEU A 130 -76.27 -6.65 -4.62
N THR A 131 -76.49 -7.38 -5.72
CA THR A 131 -75.56 -8.42 -6.17
C THR A 131 -74.71 -7.83 -7.28
N LEU A 132 -73.38 -7.82 -7.10
CA LEU A 132 -72.48 -7.48 -8.20
C LEU A 132 -72.61 -8.57 -9.28
N THR A 133 -72.73 -8.15 -10.54
CA THR A 133 -72.57 -9.07 -11.67
C THR A 133 -71.20 -9.75 -11.56
N SER A 134 -71.14 -11.06 -11.84
CA SER A 134 -69.89 -11.81 -11.89
C SER A 134 -68.88 -11.08 -12.79
N SER A 135 -67.67 -10.90 -12.28
CA SER A 135 -66.57 -10.30 -13.03
C SER A 135 -66.03 -11.21 -14.14
N GLY A 136 -66.40 -12.49 -14.14
CA GLY A 136 -65.80 -13.51 -15.01
C GLY A 136 -64.46 -14.04 -14.52
N VAL A 137 -63.90 -13.48 -13.44
CA VAL A 137 -62.65 -13.95 -12.81
C VAL A 137 -62.96 -14.98 -11.73
N THR A 138 -62.19 -16.07 -11.70
CA THR A 138 -62.34 -17.11 -10.69
C THR A 138 -61.87 -16.60 -9.32
N ALA A 139 -62.59 -16.93 -8.25
CA ALA A 139 -62.15 -16.57 -6.90
C ALA A 139 -60.85 -17.33 -6.55
N GLY A 140 -59.83 -16.61 -6.07
CA GLY A 140 -58.55 -17.20 -5.71
C GLY A 140 -57.47 -16.17 -5.38
N THR A 141 -56.26 -16.65 -5.08
CA THR A 141 -55.07 -15.83 -4.83
C THR A 141 -54.23 -15.74 -6.10
N TYR A 142 -54.02 -14.53 -6.60
CA TYR A 142 -53.19 -14.25 -7.77
C TYR A 142 -51.84 -13.68 -7.35
N ASN A 143 -50.80 -13.91 -8.15
CA ASN A 143 -49.46 -13.31 -7.98
C ASN A 143 -48.74 -13.67 -6.66
N ASN A 144 -48.99 -14.88 -6.15
CA ASN A 144 -48.33 -15.42 -4.95
C ASN A 144 -47.13 -16.35 -5.27
N GLY A 145 -46.59 -16.27 -6.48
CA GLY A 145 -45.43 -17.06 -6.93
C GLY A 145 -44.14 -16.24 -6.91
N THR A 146 -43.02 -16.90 -6.65
CA THR A 146 -41.68 -16.25 -6.66
C THR A 146 -41.08 -16.14 -8.06
N THR A 147 -41.62 -16.85 -9.05
CA THR A 147 -41.03 -16.98 -10.39
C THR A 147 -41.93 -16.51 -11.52
N ALA A 148 -43.20 -16.20 -11.25
CA ALA A 148 -44.14 -15.73 -12.26
C ALA A 148 -45.28 -14.89 -11.66
N ILE A 149 -45.82 -13.98 -12.47
CA ILE A 149 -47.01 -13.18 -12.15
C ILE A 149 -48.04 -13.28 -13.28
N THR A 150 -49.31 -13.22 -12.93
CA THR A 150 -50.45 -13.18 -13.84
C THR A 150 -50.98 -11.74 -13.94
N PRO A 151 -50.91 -11.10 -15.12
CA PRO A 151 -51.48 -9.78 -15.31
C PRO A 151 -53.01 -9.84 -15.27
N PHE A 152 -53.65 -8.75 -14.87
CA PHE A 152 -55.10 -8.62 -14.83
C PHE A 152 -55.56 -7.44 -15.69
N THR A 153 -56.80 -7.50 -16.17
CA THR A 153 -57.47 -6.39 -16.86
C THR A 153 -58.55 -5.82 -15.96
N VAL A 154 -58.70 -4.49 -15.93
CA VAL A 154 -59.75 -3.79 -15.18
C VAL A 154 -60.71 -3.06 -16.11
N ASP A 155 -61.99 -2.95 -15.73
CA ASP A 155 -62.95 -2.11 -16.41
C ASP A 155 -62.77 -0.61 -16.05
N ALA A 156 -63.54 0.26 -16.69
CA ALA A 156 -63.53 1.71 -16.43
C ALA A 156 -63.93 2.09 -14.98
N LYS A 157 -64.49 1.14 -14.22
CA LYS A 157 -64.84 1.30 -12.80
C LYS A 157 -63.80 0.65 -11.87
N GLY A 158 -62.68 0.15 -12.39
CA GLY A 158 -61.59 -0.47 -11.62
C GLY A 158 -61.85 -1.92 -11.20
N ARG A 159 -62.93 -2.57 -11.65
CA ARG A 159 -63.17 -3.99 -11.34
C ARG A 159 -62.30 -4.86 -12.23
N ILE A 160 -61.68 -5.88 -11.65
CA ILE A 160 -60.95 -6.90 -12.43
C ILE A 160 -61.97 -7.69 -13.27
N THR A 161 -61.75 -7.81 -14.58
CA THR A 161 -62.66 -8.49 -15.52
C THR A 161 -62.05 -9.70 -16.22
N ALA A 162 -60.73 -9.85 -16.20
CA ALA A 162 -60.03 -11.00 -16.74
C ALA A 162 -58.62 -11.13 -16.15
N THR A 163 -58.05 -12.33 -16.26
CA THR A 163 -56.64 -12.63 -15.97
C THR A 163 -55.96 -13.11 -17.24
N GLY A 164 -54.72 -12.66 -17.48
CA GLY A 164 -53.91 -13.07 -18.61
C GLY A 164 -53.15 -14.39 -18.37
N ALA A 165 -52.26 -14.73 -19.30
CA ALA A 165 -51.32 -15.82 -19.11
C ALA A 165 -50.23 -15.45 -18.09
N ALA A 166 -49.72 -16.43 -17.34
CA ALA A 166 -48.61 -16.20 -16.43
C ALA A 166 -47.36 -15.73 -17.20
N VAL A 167 -46.70 -14.71 -16.66
CA VAL A 167 -45.45 -14.12 -17.16
C VAL A 167 -44.33 -14.49 -16.20
N THR A 168 -43.31 -15.18 -16.70
CA THR A 168 -42.11 -15.53 -15.92
C THR A 168 -41.34 -14.27 -15.54
N LEU A 169 -40.92 -14.20 -14.27
CA LEU A 169 -40.04 -13.15 -13.76
C LEU A 169 -38.60 -13.46 -14.19
N THR A 170 -38.11 -12.75 -15.19
CA THR A 170 -36.69 -12.77 -15.62
C THR A 170 -36.06 -11.39 -15.41
N PRO A 171 -35.81 -10.98 -14.15
CA PRO A 171 -35.20 -9.69 -13.86
C PRO A 171 -33.81 -9.61 -14.50
N ALA A 172 -33.48 -8.46 -15.10
CA ALA A 172 -32.11 -8.20 -15.51
C ALA A 172 -31.20 -8.18 -14.28
N TRP A 173 -29.94 -8.59 -14.42
CA TRP A 173 -29.00 -8.59 -13.28
C TRP A 173 -28.85 -7.19 -12.64
N SER A 174 -29.02 -6.13 -13.44
CA SER A 174 -29.00 -4.76 -12.98
C SER A 174 -30.14 -4.42 -12.00
N SER A 175 -31.30 -5.08 -12.08
CA SER A 175 -32.46 -4.79 -11.22
C SER A 175 -32.45 -5.54 -9.88
N VAL A 176 -31.51 -6.48 -9.66
CA VAL A 176 -31.36 -7.19 -8.39
C VAL A 176 -30.69 -6.26 -7.36
N THR A 177 -31.37 -5.96 -6.25
CA THR A 177 -30.81 -5.21 -5.11
C THR A 177 -30.34 -6.15 -3.99
N GLY A 178 -29.47 -5.69 -3.08
CA GLY A 178 -28.95 -6.54 -1.99
C GLY A 178 -27.98 -7.63 -2.44
N LYS A 179 -27.25 -7.40 -3.54
CA LYS A 179 -26.27 -8.35 -4.05
C LYS A 179 -25.18 -8.64 -3.01
N PRO A 180 -24.77 -9.90 -2.82
CA PRO A 180 -23.63 -10.23 -1.96
C PRO A 180 -22.35 -9.47 -2.36
N THR A 181 -21.45 -9.27 -1.39
CA THR A 181 -20.14 -8.61 -1.61
C THR A 181 -18.96 -9.57 -1.47
N THR A 182 -19.23 -10.84 -1.16
CA THR A 182 -18.21 -11.87 -0.96
C THR A 182 -18.47 -13.07 -1.86
N LEU A 183 -17.40 -13.81 -2.19
CA LEU A 183 -17.49 -15.06 -2.97
C LEU A 183 -18.48 -16.05 -2.33
N SER A 184 -18.38 -16.24 -1.01
CA SER A 184 -19.27 -17.10 -0.24
C SER A 184 -20.73 -16.67 -0.32
N GLY A 185 -21.00 -15.36 -0.27
CA GLY A 185 -22.37 -14.86 -0.40
C GLY A 185 -22.99 -15.12 -1.78
N TYR A 186 -22.16 -15.19 -2.83
CA TYR A 186 -22.59 -15.65 -4.16
C TYR A 186 -22.55 -17.18 -4.33
N GLY A 187 -22.00 -17.93 -3.37
CA GLY A 187 -21.78 -19.37 -3.50
C GLY A 187 -20.65 -19.76 -4.47
N ILE A 188 -19.73 -18.84 -4.78
CA ILE A 188 -18.59 -19.08 -5.66
C ILE A 188 -17.52 -19.87 -4.89
N THR A 189 -17.15 -21.06 -5.37
CA THR A 189 -16.21 -21.98 -4.71
C THR A 189 -14.94 -22.24 -5.50
N ASP A 190 -14.84 -21.72 -6.71
CA ASP A 190 -13.79 -21.98 -7.71
C ASP A 190 -12.93 -20.74 -7.99
N ALA A 191 -12.91 -19.78 -7.05
CA ALA A 191 -12.11 -18.56 -7.13
C ALA A 191 -11.11 -18.46 -5.98
N LEU A 192 -9.95 -17.85 -6.25
CA LEU A 192 -8.97 -17.51 -5.22
C LEU A 192 -9.39 -16.23 -4.47
N ALA A 193 -9.44 -16.28 -3.15
CA ALA A 193 -9.81 -15.13 -2.33
C ALA A 193 -8.69 -14.07 -2.30
N LEU A 194 -9.08 -12.79 -2.18
CA LEU A 194 -8.12 -11.67 -2.04
C LEU A 194 -7.28 -11.77 -0.76
N ALA A 195 -7.80 -12.41 0.29
CA ALA A 195 -7.04 -12.69 1.51
C ALA A 195 -5.95 -13.77 1.30
N GLY A 196 -5.89 -14.38 0.12
CA GLY A 196 -5.00 -15.48 -0.22
C GLY A 196 -5.69 -16.84 -0.16
N GLY A 197 -4.95 -17.87 -0.57
CA GLY A 197 -5.36 -19.27 -0.59
C GLY A 197 -4.26 -20.15 -1.16
N THR A 198 -4.51 -21.45 -1.22
CA THR A 198 -3.58 -22.43 -1.79
C THR A 198 -4.07 -22.86 -3.16
N LEU A 199 -3.21 -22.73 -4.18
CA LEU A 199 -3.43 -23.35 -5.48
C LEU A 199 -2.89 -24.79 -5.40
N THR A 200 -3.78 -25.78 -5.59
CA THR A 200 -3.40 -27.20 -5.60
C THR A 200 -3.00 -27.70 -6.99
N GLY A 201 -3.20 -26.88 -8.03
CA GLY A 201 -2.77 -27.13 -9.41
C GLY A 201 -1.59 -26.24 -9.81
N ALA A 202 -1.07 -26.48 -11.02
CA ALA A 202 0.01 -25.67 -11.59
C ALA A 202 -0.46 -24.23 -11.87
N LEU A 203 0.39 -23.25 -11.53
CA LEU A 203 0.24 -21.85 -11.90
C LEU A 203 1.31 -21.48 -12.93
N THR A 204 0.90 -21.21 -14.17
CA THR A 204 1.79 -20.74 -15.23
C THR A 204 1.69 -19.21 -15.34
N LEU A 205 2.80 -18.51 -15.10
CA LEU A 205 2.87 -17.05 -15.28
C LEU A 205 3.24 -16.74 -16.74
N ALA A 206 2.67 -15.67 -17.31
CA ALA A 206 2.84 -15.34 -18.71
C ALA A 206 4.24 -14.83 -19.09
N ALA A 207 4.98 -14.29 -18.11
CA ALA A 207 6.33 -13.76 -18.29
C ALA A 207 7.04 -13.61 -16.93
N ASP A 208 8.33 -13.30 -16.99
CA ASP A 208 9.15 -12.96 -15.84
C ASP A 208 8.68 -11.65 -15.15
N PRO A 209 8.91 -11.50 -13.82
CA PRO A 209 8.44 -10.34 -13.08
C PRO A 209 9.13 -9.04 -13.51
N THR A 210 8.35 -7.97 -13.68
CA THR A 210 8.85 -6.61 -14.01
C THR A 210 8.74 -5.63 -12.84
N ASN A 211 7.82 -5.85 -11.90
CA ASN A 211 7.69 -5.08 -10.66
C ASN A 211 8.11 -5.91 -9.45
N ALA A 212 8.61 -5.24 -8.40
CA ALA A 212 9.14 -5.90 -7.20
C ALA A 212 8.14 -6.80 -6.45
N LEU A 213 6.83 -6.57 -6.61
CA LEU A 213 5.77 -7.34 -5.94
C LEU A 213 5.11 -8.38 -6.85
N HIS A 214 5.62 -8.60 -8.06
CA HIS A 214 5.16 -9.69 -8.90
C HIS A 214 5.66 -11.04 -8.36
N ALA A 215 4.87 -12.09 -8.58
CA ALA A 215 5.36 -13.45 -8.40
C ALA A 215 6.50 -13.72 -9.39
N ALA A 216 7.59 -14.33 -8.92
CA ALA A 216 8.71 -14.72 -9.77
C ALA A 216 8.45 -16.08 -10.41
N THR A 217 8.72 -16.22 -11.71
CA THR A 217 8.79 -17.53 -12.36
C THR A 217 9.99 -18.29 -11.80
N LYS A 218 9.92 -19.63 -11.75
CA LYS A 218 11.09 -20.45 -11.39
C LYS A 218 12.27 -20.17 -12.34
N GLN A 219 11.99 -20.05 -13.64
CA GLN A 219 13.00 -19.70 -14.65
C GLN A 219 13.70 -18.38 -14.34
N TYR A 220 12.96 -17.33 -13.97
CA TYR A 220 13.56 -16.05 -13.59
C TYR A 220 14.49 -16.20 -12.39
N VAL A 221 14.07 -16.91 -11.34
CA VAL A 221 14.89 -17.11 -10.14
C VAL A 221 16.13 -17.92 -10.47
N ASP A 222 15.97 -19.03 -11.20
CA ASP A 222 17.09 -19.87 -11.61
C ASP A 222 18.08 -19.04 -12.47
N ASN A 223 17.58 -18.29 -13.46
CA ASN A 223 18.39 -17.43 -14.33
C ASN A 223 19.05 -16.25 -13.61
N ALA A 224 18.36 -15.62 -12.65
CA ALA A 224 18.93 -14.56 -11.83
C ALA A 224 20.10 -15.05 -10.96
N ILE A 225 20.21 -16.37 -10.78
CA ILE A 225 21.33 -17.06 -10.13
C ILE A 225 22.37 -17.58 -11.16
N THR A 226 22.10 -17.55 -12.48
CA THR A 226 23.04 -18.03 -13.53
C THR A 226 24.08 -16.97 -13.96
N GLY A 227 25.35 -17.29 -14.24
CA GLY A 227 25.84 -18.21 -15.28
C GLY A 227 26.54 -19.51 -14.86
N LEU A 228 26.08 -20.15 -13.79
CA LEU A 228 26.47 -21.52 -13.41
C LEU A 228 25.24 -22.44 -13.42
N ASP A 229 25.39 -23.68 -13.89
CA ASP A 229 24.35 -24.72 -13.89
C ASP A 229 24.50 -25.58 -12.62
N PHE A 230 23.82 -25.17 -11.54
CA PHE A 230 23.95 -25.79 -10.23
C PHE A 230 23.34 -27.20 -10.20
N LYS A 231 24.13 -28.18 -9.77
CA LYS A 231 23.71 -29.55 -9.47
C LYS A 231 23.61 -29.79 -7.97
N ALA A 232 22.92 -30.86 -7.59
CA ALA A 232 22.95 -31.31 -6.21
C ALA A 232 24.39 -31.65 -5.81
N SER A 233 24.74 -31.32 -4.56
CA SER A 233 26.08 -31.51 -4.00
C SER A 233 26.56 -32.96 -4.10
N VAL A 234 27.86 -33.13 -4.03
CA VAL A 234 28.52 -34.42 -3.91
C VAL A 234 29.16 -34.52 -2.53
N ARG A 235 29.17 -35.74 -2.00
CA ARG A 235 29.78 -35.99 -0.70
C ARG A 235 31.29 -35.89 -0.78
N ALA A 236 31.92 -36.42 -1.83
CA ALA A 236 33.36 -36.38 -2.02
C ALA A 236 33.74 -36.20 -3.50
N THR A 237 35.00 -35.87 -3.76
CA THR A 237 35.58 -35.79 -5.12
C THR A 237 36.86 -36.60 -5.22
N THR A 238 37.13 -37.16 -6.40
CA THR A 238 38.34 -37.95 -6.62
C THR A 238 39.62 -37.14 -6.40
N THR A 239 40.71 -37.83 -6.07
CA THR A 239 42.08 -37.28 -6.03
C THR A 239 43.04 -38.02 -6.98
N ALA A 240 42.56 -39.09 -7.61
CA ALA A 240 43.27 -39.94 -8.56
C ALA A 240 42.24 -40.76 -9.39
N ASN A 241 42.71 -41.46 -10.41
CA ASN A 241 41.88 -42.37 -11.20
C ASN A 241 41.32 -43.52 -10.33
N ILE A 242 40.02 -43.79 -10.44
CA ILE A 242 39.34 -44.84 -9.66
C ILE A 242 38.70 -45.89 -10.56
N THR A 243 38.26 -47.00 -9.95
CA THR A 243 37.31 -47.91 -10.59
C THR A 243 35.91 -47.37 -10.34
N LEU A 244 35.08 -47.21 -11.37
CA LEU A 244 33.69 -46.75 -11.24
C LEU A 244 32.75 -47.89 -10.82
N SER A 245 33.11 -48.59 -9.74
CA SER A 245 32.38 -49.71 -9.17
C SER A 245 32.84 -49.96 -7.74
N GLY A 246 31.97 -50.54 -6.92
CA GLY A 246 32.29 -50.88 -5.53
C GLY A 246 32.28 -49.68 -4.59
N ILE A 247 31.97 -49.94 -3.32
CA ILE A 247 32.07 -48.92 -2.27
C ILE A 247 33.53 -48.70 -1.92
N GLN A 248 33.96 -47.44 -1.95
CA GLN A 248 35.36 -47.04 -1.84
C GLN A 248 35.53 -45.94 -0.80
N THR A 249 36.78 -45.70 -0.40
CA THR A 249 37.18 -44.51 0.34
C THR A 249 37.80 -43.51 -0.63
N ILE A 250 37.23 -42.30 -0.72
CA ILE A 250 37.69 -41.23 -1.63
C ILE A 250 38.03 -39.99 -0.81
N ASP A 251 39.23 -39.43 -1.00
CA ASP A 251 39.74 -38.26 -0.26
C ASP A 251 39.56 -38.38 1.27
N GLY A 252 39.74 -39.59 1.82
CA GLY A 252 39.56 -39.88 3.25
C GLY A 252 38.11 -40.12 3.70
N VAL A 253 37.13 -40.02 2.80
CA VAL A 253 35.70 -40.25 3.07
C VAL A 253 35.33 -41.67 2.67
N VAL A 254 34.85 -42.48 3.62
CA VAL A 254 34.28 -43.81 3.35
C VAL A 254 32.87 -43.63 2.79
N LEU A 255 32.66 -44.03 1.54
CA LEU A 255 31.37 -43.89 0.87
C LEU A 255 30.37 -44.96 1.31
N VAL A 256 29.10 -44.70 1.08
CA VAL A 256 28.01 -45.67 1.14
C VAL A 256 27.22 -45.67 -0.17
N ALA A 257 26.44 -46.73 -0.42
CA ALA A 257 25.62 -46.81 -1.63
C ALA A 257 24.60 -45.67 -1.65
N GLY A 258 24.53 -44.94 -2.77
CA GLY A 258 23.70 -43.75 -2.92
C GLY A 258 24.46 -42.43 -2.79
N ASP A 259 25.68 -42.44 -2.24
CA ASP A 259 26.50 -41.23 -2.13
C ASP A 259 26.82 -40.67 -3.51
N ARG A 260 26.69 -39.35 -3.66
CA ARG A 260 27.07 -38.63 -4.87
C ARG A 260 28.56 -38.31 -4.83
N VAL A 261 29.27 -38.56 -5.93
CA VAL A 261 30.71 -38.34 -6.05
C VAL A 261 31.01 -37.54 -7.32
N LEU A 262 31.83 -36.50 -7.19
CA LEU A 262 32.45 -35.86 -8.34
C LEU A 262 33.67 -36.68 -8.76
N VAL A 263 33.58 -37.34 -9.90
CA VAL A 263 34.70 -38.05 -10.53
C VAL A 263 35.34 -37.11 -11.52
N LYS A 264 36.54 -36.61 -11.22
CA LYS A 264 37.24 -35.62 -12.07
C LYS A 264 38.64 -36.05 -12.53
N ASP A 265 39.17 -37.15 -12.00
CA ASP A 265 40.55 -37.58 -12.24
C ASP A 265 40.68 -38.92 -13.00
N GLN A 266 39.67 -39.30 -13.80
CA GLN A 266 39.81 -40.48 -14.67
C GLN A 266 40.88 -40.26 -15.73
N THR A 267 41.62 -41.31 -16.06
CA THR A 267 42.57 -41.30 -17.19
C THR A 267 41.86 -41.03 -18.52
N ALA A 268 40.69 -41.63 -18.72
CA ALA A 268 39.81 -41.29 -19.83
C ALA A 268 38.85 -40.18 -19.40
N GLY A 269 39.17 -38.92 -19.74
CA GLY A 269 38.39 -37.76 -19.29
C GLY A 269 36.91 -37.78 -19.67
N ALA A 270 36.49 -38.56 -20.68
CA ALA A 270 35.07 -38.74 -21.02
C ALA A 270 34.27 -39.52 -19.95
N GLN A 271 34.97 -40.20 -19.04
CA GLN A 271 34.39 -40.89 -17.89
C GLN A 271 34.24 -39.98 -16.67
N ASN A 272 34.80 -38.78 -16.66
CA ASN A 272 34.61 -37.82 -15.56
C ASN A 272 33.15 -37.34 -15.48
N GLY A 273 32.67 -36.96 -14.31
CA GLY A 273 31.37 -36.35 -14.06
C GLY A 273 30.81 -36.72 -12.70
N LEU A 274 29.50 -36.55 -12.53
CA LEU A 274 28.83 -36.84 -11.27
C LEU A 274 28.30 -38.27 -11.28
N TYR A 275 28.63 -39.05 -10.26
CA TYR A 275 28.26 -40.47 -10.13
C TYR A 275 27.57 -40.77 -8.80
N ILE A 276 26.76 -41.82 -8.80
CA ILE A 276 26.19 -42.43 -7.60
C ILE A 276 27.03 -43.66 -7.23
N ALA A 277 27.64 -43.63 -6.04
CA ALA A 277 28.40 -44.74 -5.51
C ALA A 277 27.49 -45.95 -5.26
N ALA A 278 27.97 -47.13 -5.65
CA ALA A 278 27.25 -48.39 -5.50
C ALA A 278 28.21 -49.55 -5.25
N ALA A 279 27.70 -50.67 -4.72
CA ALA A 279 28.49 -51.90 -4.59
C ALA A 279 28.83 -52.54 -5.95
N GLY A 280 27.96 -52.33 -6.95
CA GLY A 280 28.22 -52.67 -8.35
C GLY A 280 28.77 -51.48 -9.13
N ALA A 281 28.58 -51.50 -10.46
CA ALA A 281 28.97 -50.39 -11.33
C ALA A 281 28.26 -49.09 -10.92
N TRP A 282 28.99 -47.98 -10.91
CA TRP A 282 28.45 -46.67 -10.61
C TRP A 282 27.74 -46.10 -11.83
N ALA A 283 26.55 -45.56 -11.63
CA ALA A 283 25.82 -44.82 -12.65
C ALA A 283 26.14 -43.32 -12.52
N ARG A 284 26.04 -42.57 -13.62
CA ARG A 284 26.01 -41.11 -13.54
C ARG A 284 24.76 -40.65 -12.78
N SER A 285 24.84 -39.51 -12.12
CA SER A 285 23.68 -38.96 -11.43
C SER A 285 22.61 -38.49 -12.41
N ALA A 286 21.34 -38.63 -12.04
CA ALA A 286 20.19 -38.36 -12.91
C ALA A 286 20.05 -36.89 -13.34
N ASP A 287 20.80 -35.97 -12.72
CA ASP A 287 20.85 -34.55 -13.07
C ASP A 287 22.08 -34.19 -13.92
N ALA A 288 22.90 -35.17 -14.30
CA ALA A 288 24.14 -35.03 -15.07
C ALA A 288 24.44 -36.25 -15.97
N ASP A 289 23.41 -37.02 -16.34
CA ASP A 289 23.51 -38.15 -17.28
C ASP A 289 23.07 -37.77 -18.71
N ASN A 290 22.66 -36.51 -18.91
CA ASN A 290 22.21 -35.96 -20.19
C ASN A 290 20.92 -36.63 -20.69
N SER A 291 20.03 -37.00 -19.76
CA SER A 291 18.72 -37.60 -20.02
C SER A 291 17.62 -36.99 -19.12
N PRO A 292 16.88 -35.97 -19.62
CA PRO A 292 16.84 -35.48 -20.99
C PRO A 292 18.10 -34.71 -21.43
N GLY A 293 18.32 -34.66 -22.74
CA GLY A 293 19.48 -33.97 -23.30
C GLY A 293 19.54 -32.49 -22.91
N GLY A 294 20.74 -31.99 -22.63
CA GLY A 294 20.97 -30.59 -22.23
C GLY A 294 21.24 -30.39 -20.74
N GLU A 295 21.20 -31.45 -19.92
CA GLU A 295 21.55 -31.38 -18.50
C GLU A 295 23.04 -31.17 -18.23
N LEU A 296 23.91 -31.65 -19.13
CA LEU A 296 25.36 -31.55 -18.96
C LEU A 296 25.89 -30.36 -19.77
N THR A 297 25.94 -29.19 -19.13
CA THR A 297 26.37 -27.93 -19.78
C THR A 297 27.80 -27.54 -19.40
N SER A 298 28.48 -26.82 -20.30
CA SER A 298 29.67 -26.06 -19.93
C SER A 298 29.25 -24.99 -18.93
N GLY A 299 29.77 -25.04 -17.69
CA GLY A 299 29.29 -24.22 -16.57
C GLY A 299 28.51 -24.99 -15.50
N LEU A 300 28.35 -26.32 -15.63
CA LEU A 300 27.85 -27.17 -14.54
C LEU A 300 28.66 -26.90 -13.27
N TYR A 301 28.00 -26.50 -12.19
CA TYR A 301 28.58 -26.28 -10.87
C TYR A 301 28.13 -27.36 -9.90
N VAL A 302 29.05 -27.87 -9.09
CA VAL A 302 28.77 -28.81 -8.01
C VAL A 302 29.59 -28.45 -6.77
N PHE A 303 29.00 -28.57 -5.59
CA PHE A 303 29.69 -28.38 -4.31
C PHE A 303 30.08 -29.74 -3.71
N VAL A 304 31.31 -29.82 -3.20
CA VAL A 304 31.88 -30.99 -2.51
C VAL A 304 31.83 -30.73 -1.01
N GLU A 305 31.15 -31.61 -0.28
CA GLU A 305 30.85 -31.43 1.14
C GLU A 305 31.94 -31.96 2.07
N GLU A 306 32.55 -33.10 1.75
CA GLU A 306 33.52 -33.78 2.61
C GLU A 306 34.81 -34.14 1.81
N GLY A 307 35.90 -34.37 2.55
CA GLY A 307 37.21 -34.69 1.99
C GLY A 307 38.36 -34.14 2.83
N THR A 308 39.55 -34.72 2.70
CA THR A 308 40.76 -34.17 3.32
C THR A 308 41.38 -33.03 2.53
N SER A 309 41.30 -33.11 1.19
CA SER A 309 41.95 -32.17 0.27
C SER A 309 40.96 -31.17 -0.32
N TYR A 310 39.73 -31.61 -0.56
CA TYR A 310 38.73 -30.85 -1.34
C TYR A 310 37.36 -30.72 -0.65
N ALA A 311 37.28 -30.90 0.67
CA ALA A 311 36.09 -30.49 1.43
C ALA A 311 35.76 -29.01 1.21
N ASP A 312 34.48 -28.67 1.34
CA ASP A 312 33.95 -27.31 1.25
C ASP A 312 34.39 -26.56 -0.02
N SER A 313 34.41 -27.26 -1.16
CA SER A 313 34.85 -26.69 -2.44
C SER A 313 33.80 -26.81 -3.53
N GLY A 314 33.66 -25.77 -4.36
CA GLY A 314 32.82 -25.82 -5.55
C GLY A 314 33.65 -26.00 -6.81
N TRP A 315 33.11 -26.78 -7.74
CA TRP A 315 33.76 -27.19 -8.97
C TRP A 315 32.85 -26.89 -10.16
N VAL A 316 33.45 -26.39 -11.23
CA VAL A 316 32.77 -26.09 -12.49
C VAL A 316 33.29 -26.98 -13.62
N LEU A 317 32.39 -27.46 -14.46
CA LEU A 317 32.73 -28.11 -15.72
C LEU A 317 33.20 -27.04 -16.71
N ALA A 318 34.51 -26.96 -16.92
CA ALA A 318 35.19 -25.96 -17.74
C ALA A 318 35.51 -26.47 -19.16
N THR A 319 34.89 -27.56 -19.60
CA THR A 319 35.02 -28.07 -20.97
C THR A 319 34.34 -27.10 -21.94
N ASN A 320 35.14 -26.46 -22.79
CA ASN A 320 34.65 -25.52 -23.79
C ASN A 320 33.89 -26.21 -24.93
N GLY A 321 32.84 -25.57 -25.43
CA GLY A 321 32.08 -26.01 -26.59
C GLY A 321 31.00 -27.05 -26.29
N ALA A 322 30.50 -27.70 -27.34
CA ALA A 322 29.44 -28.70 -27.21
C ALA A 322 29.97 -29.99 -26.56
N ILE A 323 29.22 -30.53 -25.60
CA ILE A 323 29.57 -31.73 -24.84
C ILE A 323 28.74 -32.91 -25.33
N THR A 324 29.40 -33.98 -25.78
CA THR A 324 28.77 -35.28 -26.06
C THR A 324 29.22 -36.29 -25.01
N LEU A 325 28.28 -36.74 -24.17
CA LEU A 325 28.57 -37.65 -23.06
C LEU A 325 29.17 -38.98 -23.56
N GLY A 326 30.21 -39.45 -22.88
CA GLY A 326 30.93 -40.68 -23.25
C GLY A 326 32.02 -40.49 -24.31
N THR A 327 32.06 -39.34 -25.01
CA THR A 327 33.06 -39.04 -26.04
C THR A 327 33.91 -37.81 -25.69
N THR A 328 33.26 -36.69 -25.32
CA THR A 328 33.97 -35.46 -24.98
C THR A 328 34.66 -35.61 -23.62
N ALA A 329 35.93 -35.21 -23.50
CA ALA A 329 36.62 -35.16 -22.21
C ALA A 329 36.02 -34.07 -21.30
N LEU A 330 35.66 -34.45 -20.08
CA LEU A 330 35.01 -33.57 -19.10
C LEU A 330 36.05 -33.09 -18.08
N THR A 331 36.38 -31.80 -18.15
CA THR A 331 37.42 -31.17 -17.34
C THR A 331 36.78 -30.28 -16.28
N PHE A 332 36.93 -30.64 -15.02
CA PHE A 332 36.43 -29.86 -13.89
C PHE A 332 37.52 -28.96 -13.33
N GLN A 333 37.17 -27.72 -12.98
CA GLN A 333 38.05 -26.76 -12.33
C GLN A 333 37.42 -26.29 -11.03
N GLN A 334 38.23 -26.10 -9.99
CA GLN A 334 37.74 -25.57 -8.72
C GLN A 334 37.38 -24.08 -8.88
N PHE A 335 36.12 -23.75 -8.61
CA PHE A 335 35.57 -22.40 -8.66
C PHE A 335 35.75 -21.65 -7.33
N ASN A 336 35.61 -22.37 -6.20
CA ASN A 336 35.75 -21.84 -4.85
C ASN A 336 36.23 -22.93 -3.86
N GLY A 337 36.86 -22.52 -2.76
CA GLY A 337 37.30 -23.41 -1.67
C GLY A 337 38.77 -23.27 -1.29
N LEU A 338 39.18 -23.95 -0.21
CA LEU A 338 40.50 -23.84 0.42
C LEU A 338 41.68 -24.30 -0.46
N GLY A 339 41.39 -25.11 -1.49
CA GLY A 339 42.37 -25.75 -2.38
C GLY A 339 42.79 -24.95 -3.62
N GLN A 340 42.22 -23.77 -3.89
CA GLN A 340 42.46 -23.09 -5.18
C GLN A 340 43.91 -22.58 -5.36
N LEU A 341 44.66 -22.45 -4.27
CA LEU A 341 46.03 -21.94 -4.27
C LEU A 341 46.91 -22.77 -3.34
N THR A 342 47.75 -23.63 -3.91
CA THR A 342 48.84 -24.30 -3.19
C THR A 342 50.05 -23.36 -3.18
N ALA A 343 50.54 -23.00 -1.98
CA ALA A 343 51.76 -22.21 -1.87
C ALA A 343 52.96 -23.03 -2.38
N GLY A 344 53.56 -22.59 -3.49
CA GLY A 344 54.79 -23.18 -4.00
C GLY A 344 56.01 -22.82 -3.13
N THR A 345 57.18 -23.30 -3.52
CA THR A 345 58.45 -23.02 -2.83
C THR A 345 58.66 -21.51 -2.69
N GLY A 346 58.91 -21.03 -1.46
CA GLY A 346 59.13 -19.61 -1.18
C GLY A 346 57.86 -18.79 -0.92
N LEU A 347 56.68 -19.41 -0.94
CA LEU A 347 55.43 -18.81 -0.49
C LEU A 347 54.87 -19.57 0.73
N THR A 348 54.13 -18.88 1.59
CA THR A 348 53.30 -19.46 2.65
C THR A 348 51.88 -18.93 2.49
N LYS A 349 50.89 -19.81 2.56
CA LYS A 349 49.47 -19.43 2.58
C LYS A 349 48.92 -19.58 3.99
N SER A 350 48.31 -18.53 4.52
CA SER A 350 47.53 -18.56 5.77
C SER A 350 46.17 -17.97 5.50
N GLY A 351 45.11 -18.79 5.59
CA GLY A 351 43.77 -18.40 5.13
C GLY A 351 43.78 -17.90 3.69
N ASN A 352 43.31 -16.69 3.45
CA ASN A 352 43.28 -16.03 2.14
C ASN A 352 44.55 -15.23 1.80
N THR A 353 45.54 -15.18 2.70
CA THR A 353 46.77 -14.42 2.47
C THR A 353 47.88 -15.32 1.92
N LEU A 354 48.42 -14.97 0.76
CA LEU A 354 49.70 -15.46 0.26
C LEU A 354 50.81 -14.51 0.73
N SER A 355 51.80 -15.05 1.42
CA SER A 355 53.00 -14.33 1.85
C SER A 355 54.23 -14.98 1.25
N ILE A 356 55.30 -14.21 1.10
CA ILE A 356 56.62 -14.78 0.81
C ILE A 356 57.09 -15.48 2.09
N THR A 357 57.56 -16.72 1.99
CA THR A 357 58.25 -17.39 3.10
C THR A 357 59.40 -16.49 3.54
N ALA A 358 59.48 -16.14 4.83
CA ALA A 358 60.49 -15.24 5.36
C ALA A 358 61.86 -15.53 4.73
N SER A 359 62.36 -14.61 3.90
CA SER A 359 63.74 -14.69 3.45
C SER A 359 64.62 -14.54 4.68
N GLY A 360 65.79 -15.18 4.70
CA GLY A 360 66.77 -14.98 5.78
C GLY A 360 67.34 -13.56 5.85
N VAL A 361 66.70 -12.58 5.19
CA VAL A 361 67.15 -11.22 4.99
C VAL A 361 66.21 -10.27 5.71
N THR A 362 66.73 -9.56 6.70
CA THR A 362 66.02 -8.47 7.37
C THR A 362 65.76 -7.31 6.42
N ALA A 363 64.73 -6.50 6.69
CA ALA A 363 64.49 -5.28 5.90
C ALA A 363 65.71 -4.34 5.98
N GLY A 364 66.22 -3.88 4.84
CA GLY A 364 67.38 -3.01 4.76
C GLY A 364 67.88 -2.78 3.34
N THR A 365 68.89 -1.93 3.20
CA THR A 365 69.60 -1.68 1.93
C THR A 365 70.84 -2.55 1.87
N TYR A 366 70.94 -3.37 0.82
CA TYR A 366 72.06 -4.26 0.57
C TYR A 366 72.70 -3.96 -0.79
N SER A 367 74.03 -3.93 -0.86
CA SER A 367 74.79 -3.74 -2.10
C SER A 367 75.08 -5.06 -2.81
N SER A 368 74.85 -6.20 -2.14
CA SER A 368 74.95 -7.54 -2.73
C SER A 368 73.87 -8.47 -2.17
N MET A 369 73.33 -9.34 -3.03
CA MET A 369 72.30 -10.33 -2.70
C MET A 369 72.72 -11.72 -3.16
N THR A 370 72.37 -12.74 -2.39
CA THR A 370 72.45 -14.15 -2.78
C THR A 370 71.05 -14.67 -3.07
N VAL A 371 70.89 -15.42 -4.16
CA VAL A 371 69.62 -16.05 -4.56
C VAL A 371 69.77 -17.57 -4.61
N ASP A 372 68.68 -18.29 -4.36
CA ASP A 372 68.63 -19.75 -4.58
C ASP A 372 68.34 -20.10 -6.05
N VAL A 373 68.26 -21.40 -6.36
CA VAL A 373 68.01 -21.92 -7.72
C VAL A 373 66.66 -21.45 -8.31
N THR A 374 65.73 -21.01 -7.46
CA THR A 374 64.42 -20.48 -7.86
C THR A 374 64.40 -18.94 -7.97
N GLY A 375 65.54 -18.27 -7.74
CA GLY A 375 65.66 -16.81 -7.82
C GLY A 375 65.22 -16.06 -6.57
N ARG A 376 64.88 -16.77 -5.48
CA ARG A 376 64.49 -16.14 -4.21
C ARG A 376 65.74 -15.66 -3.46
N VAL A 377 65.71 -14.43 -2.95
CA VAL A 377 66.79 -13.87 -2.14
C VAL A 377 66.90 -14.63 -0.81
N THR A 378 68.09 -15.16 -0.52
CA THR A 378 68.39 -15.95 0.69
C THR A 378 69.29 -15.24 1.68
N ALA A 379 70.14 -14.31 1.20
CA ALA A 379 71.03 -13.49 2.03
C ALA A 379 71.26 -12.12 1.37
N GLY A 380 71.50 -11.09 2.18
CA GLY A 380 71.93 -9.76 1.74
C GLY A 380 73.16 -9.32 2.52
N THR A 381 74.15 -8.73 1.85
CA THR A 381 75.37 -8.21 2.49
C THR A 381 75.75 -6.83 1.94
N ASN A 382 76.49 -6.04 2.74
CA ASN A 382 77.15 -4.81 2.32
C ASN A 382 78.66 -5.01 2.44
N PRO A 383 79.32 -5.66 1.46
CA PRO A 383 80.75 -5.90 1.55
C PRO A 383 81.50 -4.56 1.55
N GLY A 384 82.56 -4.46 2.36
CA GLY A 384 83.48 -3.32 2.29
C GLY A 384 84.19 -3.28 0.92
N TYR A 385 84.74 -2.13 0.55
CA TYR A 385 85.39 -1.93 -0.77
C TYR A 385 86.57 -2.87 -1.04
N ILE A 386 87.12 -3.52 -0.01
CA ILE A 386 88.17 -4.55 -0.12
C ILE A 386 87.72 -5.77 0.68
N THR A 387 87.31 -6.82 -0.03
CA THR A 387 86.74 -8.04 0.54
C THR A 387 87.72 -9.20 0.59
N ALA A 388 88.91 -9.05 0.02
CA ALA A 388 89.97 -10.07 -0.05
C ALA A 388 91.35 -9.40 -0.20
N ASN A 389 92.42 -10.22 -0.22
CA ASN A 389 93.79 -9.77 -0.51
C ASN A 389 93.93 -9.42 -2.00
N GLN A 390 93.40 -8.25 -2.39
CA GLN A 390 93.48 -7.71 -3.74
C GLN A 390 94.81 -6.97 -3.91
N ASN A 391 95.45 -7.09 -5.07
CA ASN A 391 96.55 -6.21 -5.42
C ASN A 391 96.03 -4.78 -5.61
N ILE A 392 96.30 -3.89 -4.64
CA ILE A 392 96.00 -2.46 -4.77
C ILE A 392 97.23 -1.78 -5.40
N THR A 393 97.10 -1.34 -6.65
CA THR A 393 98.12 -0.50 -7.29
C THR A 393 97.85 0.96 -6.98
N VAL A 394 98.80 1.62 -6.32
CA VAL A 394 98.75 3.08 -6.07
C VAL A 394 99.82 3.75 -6.94
N SER A 395 99.42 4.71 -7.79
CA SER A 395 100.33 5.47 -8.66
C SER A 395 100.27 6.96 -8.36
N GLY A 396 101.42 7.60 -8.11
CA GLY A 396 101.53 9.04 -7.80
C GLY A 396 101.87 9.32 -6.33
N ASP A 397 101.70 10.58 -5.92
CA ASP A 397 101.88 11.00 -4.53
C ASP A 397 100.68 10.54 -3.69
N VAL A 398 100.97 9.89 -2.56
CA VAL A 398 99.94 9.39 -1.64
C VAL A 398 99.83 10.36 -0.47
N THR A 399 98.69 11.07 -0.39
CA THR A 399 98.28 11.81 0.81
C THR A 399 96.96 11.24 1.30
N GLY A 400 96.75 11.21 2.62
CA GLY A 400 95.51 10.66 3.18
C GLY A 400 95.15 11.33 4.50
N SER A 401 93.88 11.70 4.64
CA SER A 401 93.24 12.05 5.90
C SER A 401 91.98 11.18 6.04
N GLY A 402 91.99 10.26 7.00
CA GLY A 402 90.91 9.30 7.23
C GLY A 402 91.22 8.42 8.45
N THR A 403 90.19 7.77 9.00
CA THR A 403 90.27 6.95 10.23
C THR A 403 90.95 5.59 10.03
N THR A 404 91.15 5.15 8.79
CA THR A 404 91.86 3.91 8.44
C THR A 404 93.25 4.24 7.91
N SER A 405 94.30 3.96 8.68
CA SER A 405 95.68 4.23 8.24
C SER A 405 96.16 3.16 7.26
N MET A 406 96.69 3.58 6.10
CA MET A 406 97.53 2.72 5.26
C MET A 406 98.98 3.13 5.48
N ALA A 407 99.79 2.25 6.08
CA ALA A 407 101.22 2.51 6.26
C ALA A 407 101.93 2.34 4.91
N LEU A 408 102.51 3.42 4.39
CA LEU A 408 103.39 3.41 3.23
C LEU A 408 104.81 3.78 3.69
N THR A 409 105.82 3.03 3.25
CA THR A 409 107.23 3.34 3.49
C THR A 409 107.84 3.90 2.21
N LEU A 410 108.50 5.06 2.30
CA LEU A 410 109.30 5.56 1.18
C LEU A 410 110.46 4.58 0.93
N ALA A 411 110.75 4.26 -0.33
CA ALA A 411 111.95 3.49 -0.67
C ALA A 411 113.20 4.22 -0.12
N ALA A 412 114.09 3.47 0.55
CA ALA A 412 115.25 4.00 1.25
C ALA A 412 116.06 4.99 0.40
N SER A 413 116.39 6.16 0.95
CA SER A 413 117.44 7.00 0.38
C SER A 413 118.78 6.27 0.52
N GLY A 414 119.67 6.37 -0.48
CA GLY A 414 121.03 5.82 -0.40
C GLY A 414 121.95 6.56 0.59
N VAL A 415 121.39 7.43 1.43
CA VAL A 415 122.08 8.26 2.40
C VAL A 415 121.60 7.90 3.80
N THR A 416 122.57 7.75 4.71
CA THR A 416 122.30 7.53 6.14
C THR A 416 121.75 8.80 6.78
N ALA A 417 120.83 8.69 7.72
CA ALA A 417 120.34 9.85 8.46
C ALA A 417 121.50 10.54 9.20
N GLY A 418 121.67 11.84 9.02
CA GLY A 418 122.76 12.60 9.62
C GLY A 418 122.80 14.06 9.18
N THR A 419 123.72 14.82 9.76
CA THR A 419 123.97 16.21 9.41
C THR A 419 125.21 16.28 8.50
N TYR A 420 125.05 16.86 7.31
CA TYR A 420 126.12 17.00 6.32
C TYR A 420 126.51 18.47 6.13
N ASN A 421 127.75 18.72 5.72
CA ASN A 421 128.32 20.06 5.44
C ASN A 421 128.35 21.03 6.63
N ASN A 422 128.58 20.51 7.84
CA ASN A 422 128.72 21.30 9.06
C ASN A 422 130.19 21.52 9.48
N SER A 423 131.11 21.68 8.52
CA SER A 423 132.53 21.93 8.77
C SER A 423 132.96 23.27 8.17
N ALA A 424 133.77 24.04 8.92
CA ALA A 424 134.33 25.31 8.45
C ALA A 424 135.40 25.13 7.36
N THR A 425 135.92 23.91 7.19
CA THR A 425 137.08 23.63 6.32
C THR A 425 136.81 22.56 5.27
N ALA A 426 135.61 21.96 5.21
CA ALA A 426 135.27 20.95 4.20
C ALA A 426 133.77 20.85 3.91
N VAL A 427 133.43 20.54 2.64
CA VAL A 427 132.05 20.27 2.21
C VAL A 427 131.99 19.02 1.32
N SER A 428 130.94 18.22 1.49
CA SER A 428 130.61 17.05 0.66
C SER A 428 129.58 17.41 -0.42
N PRO A 429 129.82 17.06 -1.69
CA PRO A 429 128.82 17.14 -2.74
C PRO A 429 127.60 16.26 -2.44
N ILE A 430 126.40 16.71 -2.84
CA ILE A 430 125.14 15.96 -2.67
C ILE A 430 124.64 15.53 -4.05
N THR A 431 124.29 14.25 -4.21
CA THR A 431 123.68 13.71 -5.42
C THR A 431 122.18 13.45 -5.20
N VAL A 432 121.35 13.91 -6.13
CA VAL A 432 119.90 13.66 -6.12
C VAL A 432 119.47 12.89 -7.38
N ASP A 433 118.41 12.08 -7.27
CA ASP A 433 117.79 11.43 -8.43
C ASP A 433 116.88 12.40 -9.22
N ALA A 434 116.35 11.93 -10.35
CA ALA A 434 115.41 12.69 -11.19
C ALA A 434 114.09 13.08 -10.48
N LYS A 435 113.83 12.52 -9.30
CA LYS A 435 112.67 12.84 -8.45
C LYS A 435 113.05 13.75 -7.29
N GLY A 436 114.28 14.27 -7.24
CA GLY A 436 114.77 15.19 -6.21
C GLY A 436 115.16 14.53 -4.88
N ARG A 437 115.18 13.20 -4.80
CA ARG A 437 115.58 12.49 -3.56
C ARG A 437 117.09 12.40 -3.49
N VAL A 438 117.66 12.60 -2.31
CA VAL A 438 119.11 12.43 -2.10
C VAL A 438 119.48 10.94 -2.21
N THR A 439 120.42 10.61 -3.09
CA THR A 439 120.85 9.24 -3.35
C THR A 439 122.26 8.94 -2.88
N ALA A 440 123.12 9.94 -2.75
CA ALA A 440 124.46 9.79 -2.22
C ALA A 440 125.02 11.10 -1.65
N ILE A 441 125.98 10.97 -0.73
CA ILE A 441 126.83 12.06 -0.26
C ILE A 441 128.27 11.73 -0.68
N GLY A 442 128.90 12.65 -1.41
CA GLY A 442 130.28 12.51 -1.86
C GLY A 442 131.29 12.67 -0.73
N THR A 443 132.55 12.29 -1.00
CA THR A 443 133.67 12.50 -0.08
C THR A 443 133.85 13.98 0.22
N ALA A 444 134.15 14.31 1.47
CA ALA A 444 134.39 15.70 1.88
C ALA A 444 135.56 16.30 1.10
N VAL A 445 135.34 17.49 0.53
CA VAL A 445 136.33 18.25 -0.21
C VAL A 445 136.83 19.37 0.70
N THR A 446 138.14 19.41 0.95
CA THR A 446 138.78 20.45 1.76
C THR A 446 138.71 21.81 1.06
N VAL A 447 138.28 22.82 1.81
CA VAL A 447 138.25 24.21 1.38
C VAL A 447 139.60 24.85 1.69
N THR A 448 140.49 24.89 0.70
CA THR A 448 141.77 25.61 0.79
C THR A 448 141.70 26.83 -0.13
N PRO A 449 141.22 27.99 0.34
CA PRO A 449 141.16 29.18 -0.50
C PRO A 449 142.58 29.59 -0.90
N ALA A 450 142.79 29.88 -2.18
CA ALA A 450 144.05 30.46 -2.63
C ALA A 450 144.27 31.78 -1.89
N TRP A 451 145.52 32.11 -1.53
CA TRP A 451 145.78 33.38 -0.83
C TRP A 451 145.20 34.57 -1.60
N THR A 452 145.27 34.59 -2.92
CA THR A 452 144.68 35.62 -3.78
C THR A 452 143.15 35.74 -3.65
N SER A 453 142.43 34.67 -3.31
CA SER A 453 140.96 34.68 -3.17
C SER A 453 140.46 35.15 -1.80
N VAL A 454 141.35 35.36 -0.82
CA VAL A 454 140.98 35.89 0.50
C VAL A 454 140.81 37.41 0.40
N SER A 455 139.61 37.96 0.52
CA SER A 455 139.39 39.41 0.55
C SER A 455 139.55 39.97 1.97
N GLY A 456 139.81 41.28 2.11
CA GLY A 456 139.92 41.94 3.42
C GLY A 456 141.20 41.67 4.21
N LYS A 457 142.29 41.24 3.53
CA LYS A 457 143.57 41.01 4.19
C LYS A 457 144.14 42.31 4.78
N PRO A 458 144.78 42.27 5.96
CA PRO A 458 145.50 43.41 6.50
C PRO A 458 146.60 43.91 5.54
N THR A 459 146.97 45.19 5.63
CA THR A 459 148.05 45.78 4.81
C THR A 459 149.25 46.24 5.64
N THR A 460 149.17 46.12 6.96
CA THR A 460 150.25 46.46 7.89
C THR A 460 150.80 45.19 8.55
N LEU A 461 152.08 45.22 8.93
CA LEU A 461 152.72 44.13 9.68
C LEU A 461 151.93 43.78 10.96
N SER A 462 151.51 44.81 11.70
CA SER A 462 150.65 44.66 12.89
C SER A 462 149.31 43.99 12.57
N GLY A 463 148.69 44.33 11.43
CA GLY A 463 147.46 43.71 11.00
C GLY A 463 147.62 42.22 10.66
N PHE A 464 148.78 41.82 10.15
CA PHE A 464 149.14 40.40 9.97
C PHE A 464 149.65 39.73 11.26
N GLY A 465 149.78 40.47 12.37
CA GLY A 465 150.32 39.97 13.63
C GLY A 465 151.83 39.69 13.59
N ILE A 466 152.57 40.27 12.65
CA ILE A 466 154.02 40.07 12.50
C ILE A 466 154.75 40.99 13.49
N THR A 467 155.54 40.41 14.39
CA THR A 467 156.21 41.13 15.51
C THR A 467 157.74 41.10 15.46
N ASP A 468 158.32 40.32 14.55
CA ASP A 468 159.77 40.09 14.40
C ASP A 468 160.39 40.87 13.23
N ALA A 469 159.61 41.76 12.60
CA ALA A 469 160.06 42.66 11.56
C ALA A 469 159.82 44.12 11.97
N LEU A 470 160.81 45.00 11.75
CA LEU A 470 160.60 46.44 11.86
C LEU A 470 159.98 46.98 10.57
N SER A 471 159.00 47.88 10.71
CA SER A 471 158.51 48.63 9.55
C SER A 471 159.59 49.56 9.02
N THR A 472 159.54 49.87 7.73
CA THR A 472 160.47 50.79 7.04
C THR A 472 160.47 52.23 7.59
N SER A 473 159.59 52.52 8.54
CA SER A 473 159.41 53.82 9.20
C SER A 473 159.90 53.88 10.66
N ALA A 474 160.55 52.83 11.17
CA ALA A 474 161.05 52.80 12.54
C ALA A 474 162.39 53.55 12.71
N THR A 475 162.58 54.27 13.83
CA THR A 475 163.79 55.07 14.15
C THR A 475 164.62 54.38 15.25
N ILE A 476 165.96 54.33 15.11
CA ILE A 476 166.89 53.77 16.11
C ILE A 476 168.03 54.77 16.36
N ASP A 477 168.37 55.05 17.63
CA ASP A 477 169.53 55.85 18.09
C ASP A 477 169.82 57.15 17.31
N GLY A 478 168.78 57.96 17.09
CA GLY A 478 168.95 59.36 16.66
C GLY A 478 169.28 59.57 15.17
N GLY A 479 169.17 58.55 14.32
CA GLY A 479 169.09 58.70 12.85
C GLY A 479 168.07 57.73 12.24
N SER A 480 167.20 58.20 11.33
CA SER A 480 166.28 57.33 10.59
C SER A 480 167.00 56.58 9.46
N PHE A 481 166.51 55.40 9.10
CA PHE A 481 166.85 54.73 7.83
C PHE A 481 166.17 55.41 6.64
#